data_AF-A0A2D0QD93-F1
#
_entry.id   AF-A0A2D0QD93-F1
#
_cell.length_a   1.000
_cell.length_b   1.000
_cell.length_c   1.000
_cell.angle_alpha   90.00
_cell.angle_beta   90.00
_cell.angle_gamma   90.00
#
_symmetry.space_group_name_H-M   'P 1'
#
loop_
_entity.id
_entity.type
_entity.pdbx_description
1 polymer ?
#
loop_
_entity_poly.entity_id
_entity_poly.type
_entity_poly.pdbx_seq_one_letter_code
_entity_poly.pdbx_strand_id
1 'polypeptide(L)'
;MQKERRCGKLYGSVSRVDPGEDAHRTVPPSDEDDVVSMADSTITVDDIEGELFKIERIRDVLVRRESELRYMMDDIQLCKEITRLKKELQKLVSIPDKDKSSEDRQREEELLQQIHKLVETRDFLVDDVEFERLREQEEDKEMAEFLRAKFPASTTKKISTQKRRMTSRAQVSSPKVTKAGLTLLKECCGFTCSVM
;
A
#
# COMPACT_ATOMS: atom_id res chain seq x y z
N MET A 1 -16.54 -51.65 3.26
CA MET A 1 -15.44 -50.71 3.57
C MET A 1 -16.02 -49.31 3.77
N GLN A 2 -16.22 -48.95 5.04
CA GLN A 2 -16.72 -47.63 5.46
C GLN A 2 -15.54 -46.66 5.52
N LYS A 3 -15.66 -45.49 4.89
CA LYS A 3 -14.72 -44.37 5.10
C LYS A 3 -15.37 -43.38 6.05
N GLU A 4 -14.80 -43.31 7.25
CA GLU A 4 -15.20 -42.44 8.36
C GLU A 4 -15.15 -40.96 7.94
N ARG A 5 -16.24 -40.26 8.23
CA ARG A 5 -16.28 -38.79 8.23
C ARG A 5 -15.63 -38.31 9.53
N ARG A 6 -14.46 -37.68 9.43
CA ARG A 6 -13.85 -36.95 10.54
C ARG A 6 -14.70 -35.73 10.88
N CYS A 7 -15.37 -35.76 12.02
CA CYS A 7 -16.00 -34.60 12.64
C CYS A 7 -14.92 -33.76 13.31
N GLY A 8 -14.74 -32.51 12.87
CA GLY A 8 -13.77 -31.58 13.45
C GLY A 8 -14.18 -31.19 14.87
N LYS A 9 -13.24 -31.31 15.82
CA LYS A 9 -13.43 -30.76 17.18
C LYS A 9 -13.43 -29.24 17.08
N LEU A 10 -14.59 -28.63 17.34
CA LEU A 10 -14.69 -27.19 17.57
C LEU A 10 -13.87 -26.80 18.81
N TYR A 11 -13.11 -25.74 18.66
CA TYR A 11 -12.41 -25.05 19.74
C TYR A 11 -13.45 -24.37 20.65
N GLY A 12 -13.44 -24.65 21.96
CA GLY A 12 -14.31 -24.00 22.94
C GLY A 12 -15.27 -24.89 23.75
N SER A 13 -15.21 -26.21 23.65
CA SER A 13 -16.06 -27.09 24.48
C SER A 13 -15.53 -27.20 25.91
N VAL A 14 -16.12 -26.45 26.84
CA VAL A 14 -15.88 -26.58 28.28
C VAL A 14 -16.61 -27.83 28.80
N SER A 15 -15.85 -28.87 29.12
CA SER A 15 -16.39 -30.05 29.83
C SER A 15 -16.80 -29.62 31.24
N ARG A 16 -18.08 -29.80 31.58
CA ARG A 16 -18.54 -29.73 32.98
C ARG A 16 -17.90 -30.86 33.77
N VAL A 17 -17.24 -30.53 34.87
CA VAL A 17 -16.77 -31.50 35.87
C VAL A 17 -17.80 -31.51 37.00
N ASP A 18 -18.49 -32.63 37.18
CA ASP A 18 -19.30 -32.90 38.36
C ASP A 18 -18.37 -33.27 39.55
N PRO A 19 -18.68 -32.84 40.79
CA PRO A 19 -17.86 -33.16 41.94
C PRO A 19 -18.21 -34.56 42.49
N GLY A 20 -17.22 -35.44 42.55
CA GLY A 20 -17.27 -36.71 43.28
C GLY A 20 -16.53 -36.59 44.62
N GLU A 21 -17.17 -37.08 45.68
CA GLU A 21 -16.73 -37.03 47.07
C GLU A 21 -15.57 -37.98 47.43
N ASP A 22 -14.92 -37.64 48.55
CA ASP A 22 -14.11 -38.43 49.49
C ASP A 22 -12.67 -38.88 49.15
N ALA A 23 -11.69 -38.33 49.91
CA ALA A 23 -11.06 -39.04 51.03
C ALA A 23 -9.80 -38.30 51.56
N HIS A 24 -9.73 -38.15 52.88
CA HIS A 24 -8.58 -37.62 53.64
C HIS A 24 -7.24 -38.31 53.33
N ARG A 25 -6.18 -37.53 53.08
CA ARG A 25 -4.81 -37.87 53.45
C ARG A 25 -3.97 -36.64 53.77
N THR A 26 -3.41 -36.63 54.97
CA THR A 26 -2.47 -35.68 55.54
C THR A 26 -1.09 -35.78 54.87
N VAL A 27 -0.53 -34.63 54.47
CA VAL A 27 0.86 -34.44 53.99
C VAL A 27 1.40 -33.14 54.64
N PRO A 28 2.66 -33.08 55.14
CA PRO A 28 3.17 -32.01 56.02
C PRO A 28 3.52 -30.70 55.28
N PRO A 29 3.74 -29.57 55.98
CA PRO A 29 3.98 -28.28 55.34
C PRO A 29 5.45 -28.18 54.96
N SER A 30 5.73 -28.11 53.66
CA SER A 30 7.05 -27.77 53.13
C SER A 30 6.87 -26.86 51.93
N ASP A 31 7.16 -25.60 52.20
CA ASP A 31 7.91 -24.67 51.38
C ASP A 31 7.34 -24.30 50.00
N GLU A 32 6.97 -23.02 49.95
CA GLU A 32 6.94 -22.18 48.77
C GLU A 32 5.97 -22.64 47.68
N ASP A 33 4.72 -22.18 47.81
CA ASP A 33 3.89 -21.91 46.65
C ASP A 33 4.67 -20.99 45.70
N ASP A 34 5.39 -21.58 44.73
CA ASP A 34 5.77 -20.88 43.51
C ASP A 34 4.48 -20.67 42.71
N VAL A 35 3.62 -19.79 43.24
CA VAL A 35 2.52 -19.19 42.50
C VAL A 35 3.21 -18.42 41.39
N VAL A 36 3.35 -19.07 40.23
CA VAL A 36 3.70 -18.40 38.99
C VAL A 36 2.62 -17.34 38.78
N SER A 37 2.94 -16.13 39.22
CA SER A 37 2.08 -14.98 39.11
C SER A 37 1.91 -14.71 37.62
N MET A 38 0.77 -15.13 37.07
CA MET A 38 0.32 -14.74 35.73
C MET A 38 -0.11 -13.26 35.70
N ALA A 39 0.42 -12.42 36.60
CA ALA A 39 0.13 -10.99 36.67
C ALA A 39 0.99 -10.16 35.70
N ASP A 40 1.84 -10.78 34.87
CA ASP A 40 2.72 -10.07 33.94
C ASP A 40 2.00 -9.68 32.62
N SER A 41 0.72 -9.34 32.70
CA SER A 41 0.08 -8.51 31.68
C SER A 41 0.04 -7.09 32.20
N THR A 42 1.21 -6.44 32.22
CA THR A 42 1.39 -5.00 32.45
C THR A 42 0.77 -4.12 31.35
N ILE A 43 0.07 -4.72 30.39
CA ILE A 43 -0.60 -4.05 29.28
C ILE A 43 -1.90 -3.44 29.80
N THR A 44 -1.94 -2.11 29.82
CA THR A 44 -3.13 -1.35 30.20
C THR A 44 -4.10 -1.22 29.03
N VAL A 45 -5.35 -0.82 29.31
CA VAL A 45 -6.32 -0.51 28.25
C VAL A 45 -5.80 0.61 27.34
N ASP A 46 -5.16 1.63 27.92
CA ASP A 46 -4.55 2.74 27.20
C ASP A 46 -3.45 2.26 26.23
N ASP A 47 -2.68 1.22 26.60
CA ASP A 47 -1.66 0.63 25.73
C ASP A 47 -2.30 -0.06 24.52
N ILE A 48 -3.41 -0.79 24.73
CA ILE A 48 -4.16 -1.46 23.65
C ILE A 48 -4.78 -0.42 22.71
N GLU A 49 -5.39 0.63 23.25
CA GLU A 49 -5.96 1.73 22.46
C GLU A 49 -4.88 2.47 21.66
N GLY A 50 -3.71 2.69 22.25
CA GLY A 50 -2.55 3.29 21.59
C GLY A 50 -2.05 2.45 20.41
N GLU A 51 -1.97 1.12 20.56
CA GLU A 51 -1.60 0.22 19.47
C GLU A 51 -2.67 0.16 18.37
N LEU A 52 -3.96 0.19 18.74
CA LEU A 52 -5.06 0.23 17.76
C LEU A 52 -4.98 1.48 16.88
N PHE A 53 -4.72 2.65 17.47
CA PHE A 53 -4.53 3.89 16.72
C PHE A 53 -3.34 3.83 15.77
N LYS A 54 -2.23 3.19 16.19
CA LYS A 54 -1.08 2.96 15.29
C LYS A 54 -1.44 2.06 14.12
N ILE A 55 -2.17 0.97 14.37
CA ILE A 55 -2.62 0.04 13.33
C ILE A 55 -3.54 0.75 12.33
N GLU A 56 -4.50 1.53 12.82
CA GLU A 56 -5.40 2.33 11.99
C GLU A 56 -4.63 3.31 11.10
N ARG A 57 -3.68 4.05 11.67
CA ARG A 57 -2.82 4.96 10.90
C ARG A 57 -2.02 4.23 9.82
N ILE A 58 -1.48 3.05 10.14
CA ILE A 58 -0.73 2.23 9.17
C ILE A 58 -1.67 1.74 8.06
N ARG A 59 -2.88 1.28 8.40
CA ARG A 59 -3.90 0.86 7.43
C ARG A 59 -4.19 1.98 6.45
N ASP A 60 -4.44 3.19 6.93
CA ASP A 60 -4.80 4.32 6.08
C ASP A 60 -3.66 4.67 5.11
N VAL A 61 -2.41 4.67 5.58
CA VAL A 61 -1.23 4.85 4.72
C VAL A 61 -1.13 3.74 3.66
N LEU A 62 -1.38 2.49 4.04
CA LEU A 62 -1.32 1.37 3.10
C LEU A 62 -2.41 1.44 2.04
N VAL A 63 -3.62 1.85 2.40
CA VAL A 63 -4.74 1.99 1.46
C VAL A 63 -4.46 3.10 0.44
N ARG A 64 -3.95 4.26 0.87
CA ARG A 64 -3.52 5.33 -0.06
C ARG A 64 -2.45 4.83 -1.03
N ARG A 65 -1.45 4.11 -0.50
CA ARG A 65 -0.40 3.51 -1.31
C ARG A 65 -0.92 2.45 -2.29
N GLU A 66 -1.91 1.67 -1.89
CA GLU A 66 -2.57 0.71 -2.80
C GLU A 66 -3.26 1.43 -3.95
N SER A 67 -3.96 2.54 -3.69
CA SER A 67 -4.58 3.36 -4.72
C SER A 67 -3.53 3.92 -5.69
N GLU A 68 -2.42 4.49 -5.21
CA GLU A 68 -1.29 4.92 -6.05
C GLU A 68 -0.79 3.79 -6.96
N LEU A 69 -0.63 2.58 -6.40
CA LEU A 69 -0.17 1.40 -7.13
C LEU A 69 -1.17 0.98 -8.21
N ARG A 70 -2.48 1.11 -7.95
CA ARG A 70 -3.53 0.82 -8.93
C ARG A 70 -3.47 1.80 -10.10
N TYR A 71 -3.36 3.10 -9.85
CA TYR A 71 -3.16 4.11 -10.91
C TYR A 71 -1.93 3.82 -11.76
N MET A 72 -0.79 3.47 -11.14
CA MET A 72 0.41 3.09 -11.89
C MET A 72 0.20 1.83 -12.73
N MET A 73 -0.54 0.85 -12.22
CA MET A 73 -0.83 -0.37 -12.98
C MET A 73 -1.70 -0.06 -14.20
N ASP A 74 -2.70 0.81 -14.06
CA ASP A 74 -3.57 1.23 -15.15
C ASP A 74 -2.80 2.05 -16.20
N ASP A 75 -1.93 2.98 -15.78
CA ASP A 75 -1.04 3.72 -16.70
C ASP A 75 -0.10 2.77 -17.46
N ILE A 76 0.46 1.76 -16.80
CA ILE A 76 1.28 0.74 -17.46
C ILE A 76 0.48 -0.01 -18.53
N GLN A 77 -0.79 -0.34 -18.27
CA GLN A 77 -1.64 -1.01 -19.25
C GLN A 77 -1.95 -0.10 -20.46
N LEU A 78 -2.28 1.17 -20.21
CA LEU A 78 -2.47 2.16 -21.27
C LEU A 78 -1.20 2.31 -22.12
N CYS A 79 -0.04 2.45 -21.48
CA CYS A 79 1.25 2.57 -22.16
C CYS A 79 1.59 1.35 -23.01
N LYS A 80 1.30 0.13 -22.53
CA LYS A 80 1.48 -1.11 -23.31
C LYS A 80 0.63 -1.12 -24.56
N GLU A 81 -0.64 -0.75 -24.44
CA GLU A 81 -1.56 -0.73 -25.58
C GLU A 81 -1.20 0.37 -26.59
N ILE A 82 -0.89 1.58 -26.13
CA ILE A 82 -0.37 2.66 -26.97
C ILE A 82 0.88 2.18 -27.74
N THR A 83 1.80 1.49 -27.06
CA THR A 83 3.02 0.98 -27.68
C THR A 83 2.71 -0.08 -28.74
N ARG A 84 1.75 -0.97 -28.48
CA ARG A 84 1.30 -1.98 -29.45
C ARG A 84 0.72 -1.32 -30.69
N LEU A 85 -0.19 -0.36 -30.53
CA LEU A 85 -0.82 0.37 -31.63
C LEU A 85 0.19 1.20 -32.41
N LYS A 86 1.12 1.90 -31.73
CA LYS A 86 2.21 2.65 -32.39
C LYS A 86 3.10 1.76 -33.25
N LYS A 87 3.40 0.54 -32.81
CA LYS A 87 4.16 -0.44 -33.61
C LYS A 87 3.38 -0.89 -34.85
N GLU A 88 2.06 -1.03 -34.77
CA GLU A 88 1.22 -1.33 -35.93
C GLU A 88 1.20 -0.14 -36.91
N LEU A 89 0.98 1.07 -36.39
CA LEU A 89 0.96 2.30 -37.16
C LEU A 89 2.28 2.54 -37.89
N GLN A 90 3.42 2.31 -37.23
CA GLN A 90 4.75 2.50 -37.82
C GLN A 90 4.96 1.62 -39.06
N LYS A 91 4.35 0.43 -39.13
CA LYS A 91 4.43 -0.42 -40.33
C LYS A 91 3.73 0.25 -41.53
N LEU A 92 2.57 0.84 -41.32
CA LEU A 92 1.83 1.54 -42.37
C LEU A 92 2.54 2.83 -42.79
N VAL A 93 3.01 3.62 -41.81
CA VAL A 93 3.74 4.88 -42.05
C VAL A 93 5.05 4.65 -42.80
N SER A 94 5.67 3.45 -42.69
CA SER A 94 6.88 3.12 -43.43
C SER A 94 6.68 2.92 -44.94
N ILE A 95 5.43 2.73 -45.38
CA ILE A 95 5.07 2.61 -46.80
C ILE A 95 4.99 4.02 -47.39
N PRO A 96 5.65 4.31 -48.53
CA PRO A 96 5.50 5.60 -49.20
C PRO A 96 4.04 5.88 -49.58
N ASP A 97 3.57 7.13 -49.44
CA ASP A 97 2.15 7.47 -49.64
C ASP A 97 1.60 7.12 -51.04
N LYS A 98 2.47 7.11 -52.05
CA LYS A 98 2.13 6.73 -53.43
C LYS A 98 1.78 5.25 -53.57
N ASP A 99 2.36 4.42 -52.69
CA ASP A 99 2.26 2.97 -52.71
C ASP A 99 1.23 2.47 -51.67
N LYS A 100 0.67 3.36 -50.85
CA LYS A 100 -0.38 3.03 -49.88
C LYS A 100 -1.71 2.77 -50.59
N SER A 101 -2.34 1.66 -50.25
CA SER A 101 -3.72 1.38 -50.64
C SER A 101 -4.72 2.29 -49.91
N SER A 102 -5.98 2.27 -50.35
CA SER A 102 -7.06 2.95 -49.62
C SER A 102 -7.27 2.35 -48.23
N GLU A 103 -7.12 1.03 -48.10
CA GLU A 103 -7.28 0.30 -46.85
C GLU A 103 -6.17 0.65 -45.86
N ASP A 104 -4.93 0.78 -46.34
CA ASP A 104 -3.79 1.21 -45.51
C ASP A 104 -4.03 2.60 -44.91
N ARG A 105 -4.52 3.55 -45.72
CA ARG A 105 -4.84 4.90 -45.26
C ARG A 105 -5.97 4.90 -44.23
N GLN A 106 -7.01 4.11 -44.45
CA GLN A 106 -8.10 4.00 -43.48
C GLN A 106 -7.63 3.37 -42.17
N ARG A 107 -6.82 2.31 -42.25
CA ARG A 107 -6.23 1.64 -41.08
C ARG A 107 -5.30 2.58 -40.29
N GLU A 108 -4.52 3.40 -40.98
CA GLU A 108 -3.65 4.42 -40.38
C GLU A 108 -4.46 5.42 -39.54
N GLU A 109 -5.56 5.94 -40.10
CA GLU A 109 -6.48 6.86 -39.42
C GLU A 109 -7.16 6.19 -38.20
N GLU A 110 -7.62 4.95 -38.35
CA GLU A 110 -8.23 4.19 -37.24
C GLU A 110 -7.25 3.98 -36.08
N LEU A 111 -5.99 3.65 -36.38
CA LEU A 111 -4.95 3.47 -35.37
C LEU A 111 -4.61 4.80 -34.67
N LEU A 112 -4.52 5.90 -35.42
CA LEU A 112 -4.32 7.24 -34.87
C LEU A 112 -5.44 7.63 -33.90
N GLN A 113 -6.69 7.42 -34.28
CA GLN A 113 -7.84 7.71 -33.42
C GLN A 113 -7.86 6.86 -32.14
N GLN A 114 -7.50 5.57 -32.23
CA GLN A 114 -7.39 4.70 -31.05
C GLN A 114 -6.25 5.15 -30.12
N ILE A 115 -5.08 5.50 -30.67
CA ILE A 115 -3.96 6.03 -29.89
C ILE A 115 -4.37 7.33 -29.19
N HIS A 116 -5.05 8.24 -29.89
CA HIS A 116 -5.51 9.51 -29.32
C HIS A 116 -6.42 9.28 -28.11
N LYS A 117 -7.42 8.40 -28.23
CA LYS A 117 -8.32 8.06 -27.13
C LYS A 117 -7.59 7.50 -25.91
N LEU A 118 -6.59 6.64 -26.12
CA LEU A 118 -5.80 6.10 -25.00
C LEU A 118 -4.93 7.18 -24.33
N VAL A 119 -4.42 8.14 -25.10
CA VAL A 119 -3.68 9.28 -24.56
C VAL A 119 -4.61 10.19 -23.75
N GLU A 120 -5.83 10.44 -24.23
CA GLU A 120 -6.85 11.19 -23.47
C GLU A 120 -7.20 10.46 -22.17
N THR A 121 -7.45 9.14 -22.20
CA THR A 121 -7.70 8.36 -20.98
C THR A 121 -6.55 8.46 -19.98
N ARG A 122 -5.30 8.46 -20.47
CA ARG A 122 -4.13 8.62 -19.61
C ARG A 122 -4.06 10.04 -19.01
N ASP A 123 -4.45 11.06 -19.76
CA ASP A 123 -4.52 12.44 -19.28
C ASP A 123 -5.52 12.56 -18.13
N PHE A 124 -6.72 12.00 -18.29
CA PHE A 124 -7.71 11.92 -17.22
C PHE A 124 -7.21 11.19 -15.98
N LEU A 125 -6.43 10.11 -16.16
CA LEU A 125 -5.84 9.37 -15.05
C LEU A 125 -4.83 10.22 -14.25
N VAL A 126 -4.07 11.08 -14.93
CA VAL A 126 -3.13 12.01 -14.29
C VAL A 126 -3.88 13.09 -13.49
N ASP A 127 -4.97 13.62 -14.04
CA ASP A 127 -5.80 14.60 -13.35
C ASP A 127 -6.46 14.00 -12.10
N ASP A 128 -6.96 12.77 -12.21
CA ASP A 128 -7.64 12.07 -11.11
C ASP A 128 -6.68 11.77 -9.93
N VAL A 129 -5.46 11.28 -10.21
CA VAL A 129 -4.47 11.03 -9.15
C VAL A 129 -3.99 12.33 -8.48
N GLU A 130 -3.89 13.44 -9.23
CA GLU A 130 -3.53 14.74 -8.64
C GLU A 130 -4.68 15.28 -7.78
N PHE A 131 -5.93 15.07 -8.20
CA PHE A 131 -7.10 15.42 -7.40
C PHE A 131 -7.11 14.67 -6.07
N GLU A 132 -6.87 13.35 -6.08
CA GLU A 132 -6.83 12.55 -4.86
C GLU A 132 -5.68 13.01 -3.94
N ARG A 133 -4.51 13.32 -4.52
CA ARG A 133 -3.35 13.84 -3.76
C ARG A 133 -3.66 15.16 -3.05
N LEU A 134 -4.39 16.05 -3.69
CA LEU A 134 -4.82 17.33 -3.09
C LEU A 134 -5.84 17.11 -1.99
N ARG A 135 -6.80 16.21 -2.21
CA ARG A 135 -7.80 15.84 -1.20
C ARG A 135 -7.14 15.29 0.06
N GLU A 136 -6.23 14.32 -0.08
CA GLU A 136 -5.51 13.73 1.05
C GLU A 136 -4.73 14.77 1.87
N GLN A 137 -4.12 15.75 1.20
CA GLN A 137 -3.39 16.83 1.88
C GLN A 137 -4.30 17.74 2.71
N GLU A 138 -5.50 18.04 2.21
CA GLU A 138 -6.45 18.87 2.95
C GLU A 138 -7.02 18.09 4.14
N GLU A 139 -7.33 16.80 3.99
CA GLU A 139 -7.77 15.93 5.09
C GLU A 139 -6.72 15.83 6.20
N ASP A 140 -5.45 15.65 5.84
CA ASP A 140 -4.34 15.60 6.81
C ASP A 140 -4.14 16.96 7.52
N LYS A 141 -4.33 18.08 6.80
CA LYS A 141 -4.25 19.43 7.35
C LYS A 141 -5.39 19.70 8.34
N GLU A 142 -6.63 19.39 7.97
CA GLU A 142 -7.79 19.51 8.86
C GLU A 142 -7.62 18.68 10.13
N MET A 143 -7.11 17.45 10.00
CA MET A 143 -6.82 16.58 11.14
C MET A 143 -5.75 17.19 12.06
N ALA A 144 -4.65 17.71 11.50
CA ALA A 144 -3.58 18.35 12.27
C ALA A 144 -4.07 19.63 12.99
N GLU A 145 -4.88 20.45 12.32
CA GLU A 145 -5.48 21.64 12.89
C GLU A 145 -6.46 21.31 14.03
N PHE A 146 -7.30 20.29 13.84
CA PHE A 146 -8.21 19.79 14.87
C PHE A 146 -7.45 19.33 16.11
N LEU A 147 -6.40 18.52 15.94
CA LEU A 147 -5.57 18.04 17.06
C LEU A 147 -4.89 19.21 17.79
N ARG A 148 -4.37 20.20 17.05
CA ARG A 148 -3.77 21.40 17.64
C ARG A 148 -4.78 22.23 18.43
N ALA A 149 -6.02 22.32 17.96
CA ALA A 149 -7.10 23.05 18.64
C ALA A 149 -7.62 22.33 19.89
N LYS A 150 -7.74 21.01 19.84
CA LYS A 150 -8.24 20.17 20.95
C LYS A 150 -7.19 19.92 22.03
N PHE A 151 -5.94 19.80 21.63
CA PHE A 151 -4.79 19.58 22.51
C PHE A 151 -3.76 20.70 22.27
N PRO A 152 -4.06 21.94 22.69
CA PRO A 152 -3.07 23.01 22.65
C PRO A 152 -1.90 22.56 23.51
N ALA A 153 -0.74 22.34 22.89
CA ALA A 153 0.43 21.70 23.49
C ALA A 153 0.59 22.06 24.98
N SER A 154 0.21 21.13 25.86
CA SER A 154 0.49 21.29 27.28
C SER A 154 2.01 21.24 27.43
N THR A 155 2.54 22.33 27.97
CA THR A 155 3.93 22.60 28.32
C THR A 155 4.77 21.33 28.58
N THR A 156 5.37 20.75 27.56
CA THR A 156 6.43 19.75 27.72
C THR A 156 7.75 20.50 27.78
N LYS A 157 8.32 20.53 28.99
CA LYS A 157 9.70 20.92 29.26
C LYS A 157 10.60 20.35 28.16
N LYS A 158 11.40 21.23 27.56
CA LYS A 158 12.53 20.86 26.69
C LYS A 158 13.46 19.93 27.48
N ILE A 159 13.34 18.62 27.29
CA ILE A 159 14.43 17.69 27.57
C ILE A 159 15.47 17.99 26.48
N SER A 160 16.52 18.70 26.88
CA SER A 160 17.69 18.96 26.06
C SER A 160 18.44 17.66 25.81
N THR A 161 18.05 16.91 24.78
CA THR A 161 18.95 15.92 24.18
C THR A 161 19.91 16.65 23.25
N GLN A 162 21.17 16.56 23.66
CA GLN A 162 22.36 17.14 23.08
C GLN A 162 22.39 16.99 21.55
N LYS A 163 22.42 18.13 20.88
CA LYS A 163 22.50 18.28 19.43
C LYS A 163 23.85 17.73 18.93
N ARG A 164 23.93 16.43 18.58
CA ARG A 164 24.99 15.96 17.68
C ARG A 164 24.68 16.53 16.30
N ARG A 165 25.45 17.56 15.97
CA ARG A 165 25.46 18.26 14.69
C ARG A 165 25.86 17.27 13.58
N MET A 166 24.87 16.74 12.86
CA MET A 166 25.08 16.17 11.54
C MET A 166 24.40 17.10 10.54
N THR A 167 25.20 17.61 9.60
CA THR A 167 24.74 18.44 8.49
C THR A 167 23.96 17.55 7.52
N SER A 168 22.64 17.47 7.64
CA SER A 168 21.80 16.95 6.56
C SER A 168 21.47 18.09 5.60
N ARG A 169 22.28 18.17 4.55
CA ARG A 169 21.94 18.86 3.30
C ARG A 169 20.54 18.40 2.89
N ALA A 170 19.62 19.35 2.69
CA ALA A 170 18.34 19.09 2.05
C ALA A 170 18.62 18.41 0.70
N GLN A 171 18.39 17.09 0.64
CA GLN A 171 18.34 16.36 -0.61
C GLN A 171 16.86 16.18 -0.92
N VAL A 172 16.38 17.04 -1.81
CA VAL A 172 15.26 16.74 -2.69
C VAL A 172 15.57 15.37 -3.28
N SER A 173 14.87 14.33 -2.82
CA SER A 173 15.09 12.97 -3.30
C SER A 173 14.51 12.89 -4.70
N SER A 174 15.34 13.14 -5.71
CA SER A 174 15.11 12.64 -7.06
C SER A 174 14.84 11.13 -6.98
N PRO A 175 13.83 10.58 -7.68
CA PRO A 175 13.49 9.17 -7.57
C PRO A 175 14.71 8.32 -7.96
N LYS A 176 15.23 7.54 -7.02
CA LYS A 176 16.27 6.55 -7.32
C LYS A 176 15.60 5.38 -8.01
N VAL A 177 15.61 5.40 -9.33
CA VAL A 177 15.15 4.28 -10.16
C VAL A 177 16.04 3.08 -9.87
N THR A 178 15.48 2.01 -9.32
CA THR A 178 16.20 0.76 -9.13
C THR A 178 16.53 0.16 -10.50
N LYS A 179 17.58 -0.66 -10.59
CA LYS A 179 18.06 -1.25 -11.85
C LYS A 179 16.98 -2.05 -12.61
N ALA A 180 15.94 -2.51 -11.90
CA ALA A 180 14.74 -3.15 -12.46
C ALA A 180 13.67 -2.17 -12.95
N GLY A 181 13.55 -0.97 -12.36
CA GLY A 181 12.67 0.09 -12.86
C GLY A 181 13.17 0.71 -14.15
N LEU A 182 14.49 0.80 -14.34
CA LEU A 182 15.09 1.33 -15.57
C LEU A 182 14.85 0.42 -16.79
N THR A 183 14.74 -0.90 -16.58
CA THR A 183 14.40 -1.85 -17.66
C THR A 183 12.93 -1.78 -18.07
N LEU A 184 11.99 -1.51 -17.15
CA LEU A 184 10.58 -1.29 -17.52
C LEU A 184 10.37 0.03 -18.26
N LEU A 185 11.06 1.10 -17.85
CA LEU A 185 10.93 2.41 -18.50
C LEU A 185 11.52 2.40 -19.92
N LYS A 186 12.57 1.61 -20.15
CA LYS A 186 13.19 1.40 -21.47
C LYS A 186 12.25 0.72 -22.48
N GLU A 187 11.27 -0.05 -22.02
CA GLU A 187 10.28 -0.68 -22.90
C GLU A 187 9.04 0.17 -23.15
N CYS A 188 8.76 1.15 -22.28
CA CYS A 188 7.65 2.11 -22.46
C CYS A 188 8.06 3.32 -23.35
N CYS A 189 9.33 3.71 -23.34
CA CYS A 189 9.87 4.78 -24.17
C CYS A 189 10.68 4.22 -25.36
N GLY A 190 10.04 3.42 -26.21
CA GLY A 190 10.62 2.85 -27.44
C GLY A 190 11.01 3.86 -28.53
N PHE A 191 11.49 5.05 -28.16
CA PHE A 191 12.12 6.01 -29.04
C PHE A 191 13.35 6.55 -28.34
N THR A 192 14.50 6.51 -29.00
CA THR A 192 15.72 7.21 -28.60
C THR A 192 15.42 8.72 -28.56
N CYS A 193 14.85 9.20 -27.47
CA CYS A 193 14.79 10.62 -27.18
C CYS A 193 16.16 11.01 -26.64
N SER A 194 17.07 11.42 -27.53
CA SER A 194 18.26 12.16 -27.13
C SER A 194 17.78 13.48 -26.53
N VAL A 195 17.87 13.59 -25.21
CA VAL A 195 17.83 14.88 -24.53
C VAL A 195 19.10 15.62 -24.92
N MET A 196 18.96 16.64 -25.78
CA MET A 196 19.84 17.81 -25.82
C MET A 196 19.14 18.95 -25.08
#